data_AF-A0A8D2GQ12-F1
#
_entry.id   AF-A0A8D2GQ12-F1
#
_cell.length_a   1.000
_cell.length_b   1.000
_cell.length_c   1.000
_cell.angle_alpha   90.00
_cell.angle_beta   90.00
_cell.angle_gamma   90.00
#
_symmetry.space_group_name_H-M   'P 1'
#
loop_
_entity.id
_entity.type
_entity.pdbx_description
1 polymer ?
#
loop_
_entity_poly.entity_id
_entity_poly.type
_entity_poly.pdbx_seq_one_letter_code
_entity_poly.pdbx_strand_id
1 'polypeptide(L)'
;MDLIPNYSMETWVLLGIILVLLYSSICEYGTYSHGYLKKLGIPGPTPLPFLGTLLNYRWNLGPMGFMKKAISLSEDEEWKRIRTLLSPTFSSGKLKEVRRALH
;
A
#
# COMPACT_ATOMS: atom_id res chain seq x y z
N MET A 1 29.94 -33.48 18.97
CA MET A 1 28.67 -33.46 19.70
C MET A 1 27.57 -33.50 18.66
N ASP A 2 26.98 -34.67 18.46
CA ASP A 2 25.92 -34.88 17.48
C ASP A 2 24.63 -34.25 18.00
N LEU A 3 24.37 -33.03 17.54
CA LEU A 3 23.25 -32.18 17.97
C LEU A 3 21.90 -32.60 17.35
N ILE A 4 21.82 -33.78 16.73
CA ILE A 4 20.62 -34.30 16.10
C ILE A 4 20.31 -35.64 16.77
N PRO A 5 19.31 -35.71 17.65
CA PRO A 5 18.88 -37.00 18.15
C PRO A 5 18.28 -37.77 16.98
N ASN A 6 18.71 -39.02 16.80
CA ASN A 6 18.25 -39.91 15.74
C ASN A 6 16.82 -40.36 16.07
N TYR A 7 15.86 -39.43 15.95
CA TYR A 7 14.46 -39.70 16.22
C TYR A 7 13.87 -40.55 15.08
N SER A 8 13.00 -41.49 15.45
CA SER A 8 12.25 -42.36 14.53
C SER A 8 11.64 -41.54 13.39
N MET A 9 11.65 -42.09 12.15
CA MET A 9 11.10 -41.45 10.95
C MET A 9 9.68 -40.90 11.15
N GLU A 10 8.92 -41.51 12.04
CA GLU A 10 7.57 -41.11 12.45
C GLU A 10 7.52 -39.68 13.02
N THR A 11 8.55 -39.26 13.76
CA THR A 11 8.63 -37.90 14.35
C THR A 11 8.78 -36.81 13.29
N TRP A 12 9.57 -37.07 12.23
CA TRP A 12 9.73 -36.16 11.10
C TRP A 12 8.45 -36.04 10.28
N VAL A 13 7.73 -37.15 10.11
CA VAL A 13 6.42 -37.17 9.43
C VAL A 13 5.40 -36.35 10.21
N LEU A 14 5.31 -36.54 11.54
CA LEU A 14 4.41 -35.77 12.40
C LEU A 14 4.76 -34.28 12.39
N LEU A 15 6.04 -33.94 12.46
CA LEU A 15 6.50 -32.54 12.40
C LEU A 15 6.13 -31.89 11.06
N GLY A 16 6.32 -32.61 9.95
CA GLY A 16 5.93 -32.15 8.62
C GLY A 16 4.42 -31.92 8.51
N ILE A 17 3.60 -32.83 9.04
CA ILE A 17 2.13 -32.67 9.06
C ILE A 17 1.73 -31.45 9.90
N ILE A 18 2.31 -31.27 11.08
CA ILE A 18 2.05 -30.11 11.95
C ILE A 18 2.44 -28.81 11.22
N LEU A 19 3.58 -28.80 10.53
CA LEU A 19 4.04 -27.63 9.78
C LEU A 19 3.09 -27.29 8.60
N VAL A 20 2.59 -28.30 7.88
CA VAL A 20 1.64 -28.11 6.77
C VAL A 20 0.29 -27.60 7.28
N LEU A 21 -0.21 -28.15 8.39
CA LEU A 21 -1.44 -27.68 9.03
C LEU A 21 -1.31 -26.25 9.55
N LEU A 22 -0.17 -25.93 10.16
CA LEU A 22 0.13 -24.58 10.61
C LEU A 22 0.21 -23.61 9.41
N TYR A 23 0.93 -23.96 8.35
CA TYR A 23 1.02 -23.15 7.14
C TYR A 23 -0.37 -22.89 6.52
N SER A 24 -1.19 -23.93 6.39
CA SER A 24 -2.54 -23.83 5.83
C SER A 24 -3.44 -22.93 6.67
N SER A 25 -3.39 -23.09 8.00
CA SER A 25 -4.13 -22.25 8.93
C SER A 25 -3.72 -20.78 8.79
N ILE A 26 -2.42 -20.49 8.78
CA ILE A 26 -1.98 -19.11 8.70
C ILE A 26 -2.25 -18.49 7.32
N CYS A 27 -2.20 -19.27 6.23
CA CYS A 27 -2.62 -18.81 4.90
C CYS A 27 -4.12 -18.47 4.86
N GLU A 28 -4.96 -19.26 5.53
CA GLU A 28 -6.40 -19.02 5.60
C GLU A 28 -6.70 -17.76 6.42
N TYR A 29 -6.12 -17.61 7.61
CA TYR A 29 -6.24 -16.39 8.42
C TYR A 29 -5.68 -15.15 7.70
N GLY A 30 -4.56 -15.30 7.00
CA GLY A 30 -3.92 -14.23 6.24
C GLY A 30 -4.76 -13.78 5.04
N THR A 31 -5.36 -14.70 4.29
CA THR A 31 -6.15 -14.38 3.09
C THR A 31 -7.59 -13.98 3.38
N TYR A 32 -8.14 -14.33 4.56
CA TYR A 32 -9.49 -13.97 4.98
C TYR A 32 -9.76 -12.45 4.99
N SER A 33 -8.77 -11.64 5.41
CA SER A 33 -8.88 -10.18 5.44
C SER A 33 -8.89 -9.53 4.04
N HIS A 34 -8.33 -10.20 3.03
CA HIS A 34 -8.12 -9.63 1.69
C HIS A 34 -9.37 -9.62 0.79
N GLY A 35 -10.46 -10.28 1.21
CA GLY A 35 -11.73 -10.30 0.46
C GLY A 35 -12.56 -9.03 0.61
N TYR A 36 -12.33 -8.23 1.66
CA TYR A 36 -13.13 -7.02 1.93
C TYR A 36 -12.95 -5.95 0.84
N LEU A 37 -11.72 -5.72 0.36
CA LEU A 37 -11.44 -4.73 -0.68
C LEU A 37 -12.03 -5.13 -2.05
N LYS A 38 -12.03 -6.43 -2.37
CA LYS A 38 -12.67 -6.94 -3.60
C LYS A 38 -14.19 -6.73 -3.58
N LYS A 39 -14.83 -6.86 -2.42
CA LYS A 39 -16.26 -6.59 -2.24
C LYS A 39 -16.64 -5.11 -2.48
N LEU A 40 -15.68 -4.20 -2.34
CA LEU A 40 -15.86 -2.77 -2.59
C LEU A 40 -15.59 -2.35 -4.05
N GLY A 41 -15.21 -3.29 -4.94
CA GLY A 41 -15.01 -2.99 -6.36
C GLY A 41 -13.78 -2.12 -6.68
N ILE A 42 -12.89 -1.91 -5.72
CA ILE A 42 -11.67 -1.12 -5.90
C ILE A 42 -10.59 -2.04 -6.48
N PRO A 43 -10.08 -1.79 -7.70
CA PRO A 43 -9.01 -2.60 -8.29
C PRO A 43 -7.72 -2.38 -7.50
N GLY A 44 -7.42 -3.30 -6.57
CA GLY A 44 -6.24 -3.24 -5.69
C GLY A 44 -5.15 -4.23 -6.11
N PRO A 45 -3.87 -3.90 -5.90
CA PRO A 45 -2.76 -4.81 -6.16
C PRO A 45 -2.89 -6.08 -5.32
N THR A 46 -2.61 -7.24 -5.93
CA THR A 46 -2.74 -8.56 -5.29
C THR A 46 -1.81 -8.66 -4.08
N PRO A 47 -2.36 -8.72 -2.87
CA PRO A 47 -1.58 -8.77 -1.65
C PRO A 47 -1.03 -10.19 -1.45
N LEU A 48 0.25 -10.29 -1.08
CA LEU A 48 0.87 -11.57 -0.76
C LEU A 48 0.45 -12.03 0.66
N PRO A 49 0.33 -13.35 0.89
CA PRO A 49 0.11 -13.86 2.23
C PRO A 49 1.20 -13.31 3.16
N PHE A 50 0.78 -12.81 4.34
CA PHE A 50 1.56 -12.09 5.36
C PHE A 50 2.05 -10.68 5.03
N LEU A 51 2.64 -10.48 3.85
CA LEU A 51 3.31 -9.22 3.53
C LEU A 51 2.37 -8.18 2.91
N GLY A 52 1.15 -8.60 2.55
CA GLY A 52 0.13 -7.74 1.99
C GLY A 52 0.63 -7.01 0.75
N THR A 53 0.44 -5.69 0.73
CA THR A 53 0.89 -4.79 -0.35
C THR A 53 2.26 -4.16 -0.05
N LEU A 54 2.93 -4.52 1.06
CA LEU A 54 4.16 -3.85 1.52
C LEU A 54 5.30 -3.93 0.48
N LEU A 55 5.46 -5.06 -0.21
CA LEU A 55 6.44 -5.19 -1.30
C LEU A 55 6.09 -4.36 -2.53
N ASN A 56 4.79 -4.15 -2.78
CA ASN A 56 4.35 -3.32 -3.89
C ASN A 56 4.74 -1.85 -3.64
N TYR A 57 4.65 -1.36 -2.40
CA TYR A 57 5.16 -0.02 -2.04
C TYR A 57 6.67 0.14 -2.23
N ARG A 58 7.46 -0.92 -2.01
CA ARG A 58 8.91 -0.92 -2.27
C ARG A 58 9.23 -0.83 -3.78
N TRP A 59 8.35 -1.39 -4.62
CA TRP A 59 8.47 -1.31 -6.09
C TRP A 59 7.80 -0.06 -6.69
N ASN A 60 6.93 0.63 -5.94
CA ASN A 60 6.25 1.85 -6.37
C ASN A 60 7.13 3.12 -6.29
N LEU A 61 8.46 2.95 -6.37
CA LEU A 61 9.46 3.99 -6.67
C LEU A 61 9.34 4.52 -8.13
N GLY A 62 8.15 4.43 -8.73
CA GLY A 62 7.78 5.15 -9.95
C GLY A 62 7.31 6.57 -9.64
N PRO A 63 6.81 7.33 -10.64
CA PRO A 63 6.44 8.74 -10.51
C PRO A 63 5.42 9.06 -9.39
N MET A 64 4.76 8.05 -8.82
CA MET A 64 3.90 8.18 -7.63
C MET A 64 4.63 8.74 -6.39
N GLY A 65 5.94 8.47 -6.24
CA GLY A 65 6.74 9.01 -5.14
C GLY A 65 6.94 10.53 -5.21
N PHE A 66 7.03 11.08 -6.42
CA PHE A 66 7.11 12.53 -6.66
C PHE A 66 5.74 13.21 -6.48
N MET A 67 4.66 12.51 -6.78
CA MET A 67 3.28 13.03 -6.68
C MET A 67 2.74 13.16 -5.25
N LYS A 68 3.45 12.66 -4.22
CA LYS A 68 3.09 12.94 -2.81
C LYS A 68 3.16 14.44 -2.45
N LYS A 69 3.91 15.24 -3.22
CA LYS A 69 3.97 16.70 -3.07
C LYS A 69 2.89 17.45 -3.87
N ALA A 70 2.04 16.76 -4.62
CA ALA A 70 0.90 17.40 -5.28
C ALA A 70 -0.14 17.81 -4.23
N ILE A 71 -0.82 18.94 -4.45
CA ILE A 71 -1.83 19.50 -3.52
C ILE A 71 -2.93 18.50 -3.15
N SER A 72 -3.20 17.49 -3.99
CA SER A 72 -4.19 16.44 -3.73
C SER A 72 -3.73 15.33 -2.77
N LEU A 73 -2.42 15.24 -2.50
CA LEU A 73 -1.78 14.21 -1.65
C LEU A 73 -0.97 14.79 -0.48
N SER A 74 -0.69 16.09 -0.49
CA SER A 74 0.02 16.77 0.59
C SER A 74 -0.88 16.90 1.83
N GLU A 75 -0.39 16.49 2.99
CA GLU A 75 -1.14 16.51 4.24
C GLU A 75 -0.99 17.87 4.95
N ASP A 76 -2.12 18.40 5.41
CA ASP A 76 -2.31 19.57 6.29
C ASP A 76 -1.48 20.83 5.98
N GLU A 77 -0.32 21.01 6.61
CA GLU A 77 0.43 22.28 6.58
C GLU A 77 0.98 22.60 5.19
N GLU A 78 1.43 21.59 4.45
CA GLU A 78 1.87 21.77 3.06
C GLU A 78 0.68 22.05 2.13
N TRP A 79 -0.48 21.41 2.34
CA TRP A 79 -1.70 21.74 1.60
C TRP A 79 -2.15 23.18 1.85
N LYS A 80 -2.16 23.62 3.12
CA LYS A 80 -2.50 25.00 3.49
C LYS A 80 -1.54 25.97 2.83
N ARG A 81 -0.24 25.69 2.84
CA ARG A 81 0.80 26.52 2.21
C ARG A 81 0.65 26.60 0.69
N ILE A 82 0.41 25.48 0.02
CA ILE A 82 0.20 25.47 -1.44
C ILE A 82 -1.08 26.24 -1.78
N ARG A 83 -2.15 26.07 -1.01
CA ARG A 83 -3.42 26.79 -1.21
C ARG A 83 -3.26 28.29 -1.00
N THR A 84 -2.54 28.76 0.02
CA THR A 84 -2.33 30.19 0.26
C THR A 84 -1.50 30.84 -0.84
N LEU A 85 -0.54 30.12 -1.41
CA LEU A 85 0.27 30.61 -2.54
C LEU A 85 -0.50 30.61 -3.87
N LEU A 86 -1.36 29.62 -4.13
CA LEU A 86 -2.12 29.54 -5.39
C LEU A 86 -3.41 30.37 -5.40
N SER A 87 -4.08 30.53 -4.26
CA SER A 87 -5.34 31.29 -4.15
C SER A 87 -5.28 32.71 -4.73
N PRO A 88 -4.23 33.54 -4.52
CA PRO A 88 -4.20 34.89 -5.06
C PRO A 88 -4.13 34.94 -6.60
N THR A 89 -3.60 33.89 -7.25
CA THR A 89 -3.48 33.82 -8.73
C THR A 89 -4.83 33.67 -9.41
N PHE A 90 -5.82 33.07 -8.74
CA PHE A 90 -7.18 32.87 -9.25
C PHE A 90 -8.17 33.93 -8.75
N SER A 91 -7.69 35.06 -8.23
CA SER A 91 -8.56 36.17 -7.85
C SER A 91 -9.31 36.76 -9.05
N SER A 92 -10.53 37.24 -8.83
CA SER A 92 -11.38 37.83 -9.87
C SER A 92 -10.71 39.00 -10.60
N GLY A 93 -9.86 39.76 -9.91
CA GLY A 93 -9.04 40.82 -10.52
C GLY A 93 -8.03 40.28 -11.52
N LYS A 94 -7.27 39.24 -11.13
CA LYS A 94 -6.26 38.59 -11.98
C LYS A 94 -6.87 37.80 -13.13
N LEU A 95 -8.01 37.15 -12.90
CA LEU A 95 -8.74 36.46 -13.96
C LEU A 95 -9.33 37.43 -15.00
N LYS A 96 -9.81 38.61 -14.57
CA LYS A 96 -10.25 39.65 -15.51
C LYS A 96 -9.08 40.24 -16.31
N GLU A 97 -7.92 40.39 -15.69
CA GLU A 97 -6.69 40.84 -16.35
C GLU A 97 -6.24 39.84 -17.43
N VAL A 98 -6.15 38.54 -17.10
CA VAL A 98 -5.83 37.47 -18.07
C VAL A 98 -6.86 37.40 -19.20
N ARG A 99 -8.15 37.49 -18.89
CA ARG A 99 -9.21 37.50 -19.91
C ARG A 99 -9.06 38.68 -20.86
N ARG A 100 -8.77 39.88 -20.35
CA ARG A 100 -8.55 41.07 -21.19
C ARG A 100 -7.30 40.95 -22.05
N ALA A 101 -6.27 40.25 -21.60
CA ALA A 101 -5.05 40.01 -22.37
C ALA A 101 -5.20 38.92 -23.47
N LEU A 102 -6.27 38.11 -23.41
CA LEU A 102 -6.55 37.05 -24.37
C LEU A 102 -7.41 37.51 -25.57
N HIS A 103 -8.02 38.69 -25.48
CA HIS A 103 -8.80 39.34 -26.54
C HIS A 103 -8.00 40.50 -27.13
#